data_AF-A0A7V9EZ88-F1
#
_entry.id   AF-A0A7V9EZ88-F1
#
_cell.length_a   1.000
_cell.length_b   1.000
_cell.length_c   1.000
_cell.angle_alpha   90.00
_cell.angle_beta   90.00
_cell.angle_gamma   90.00
#
_symmetry.space_group_name_H-M   'P 1'
#
loop_
_entity.id
_entity.type
_entity.pdbx_description
1 polymer ?
#
loop_
_entity_poly.entity_id
_entity_poly.type
_entity_poly.pdbx_seq_one_letter_code
_entity_poly.pdbx_strand_id
1 'polypeptide(L)'
;MLACWVPLLALGLVAVCLRRMALYDQAFGLTMLRLAVLAVASWLGVLLVLIAVRNLRPNGESSWVLGASGAVALMIVLAADLLDPEAFVVRHNLDRAAAGAELDASYLAELSDDALPAIAAALDDPLQAAAHGPLRVALGCGDDRIGVARLNLAVARAAAERARLCP
;
A
#
# COMPACT_ATOMS: atom_id res chain seq x y z
N MET A 1 21.40 -28.10 -13.67
CA MET A 1 21.83 -27.62 -12.33
C MET A 1 21.84 -26.10 -12.24
N LEU A 2 22.52 -25.36 -13.12
CA LEU A 2 22.57 -23.88 -13.11
C LEU A 2 21.18 -23.19 -13.11
N ALA A 3 20.19 -23.76 -13.81
CA ALA A 3 18.85 -23.19 -13.91
C ALA A 3 18.06 -23.11 -12.59
N CYS A 4 18.40 -23.91 -11.57
CA CYS A 4 17.76 -23.83 -10.24
C CYS A 4 18.43 -22.82 -9.32
N TRP A 5 19.74 -22.58 -9.48
CA TRP A 5 20.48 -21.66 -8.62
C TRP A 5 20.09 -20.20 -8.83
N VAL A 6 19.85 -19.81 -10.09
CA VAL A 6 19.46 -18.43 -10.43
C VAL A 6 18.18 -17.98 -9.70
N PRO A 7 17.03 -18.68 -9.80
CA PRO A 7 15.82 -18.25 -9.11
C PRO A 7 15.95 -18.33 -7.58
N LEU A 8 16.71 -19.29 -7.04
CA LEU A 8 16.95 -19.38 -5.60
C LEU A 8 17.73 -18.19 -5.06
N LEU A 9 18.82 -17.79 -5.73
CA LEU A 9 19.60 -16.62 -5.34
C LEU A 9 18.79 -15.33 -5.50
N ALA A 10 17.99 -15.23 -6.57
CA ALA A 10 17.10 -14.10 -6.79
C ALA A 10 16.01 -13.99 -5.71
N LEU A 11 15.45 -15.12 -5.25
CA LEU A 11 14.53 -15.15 -4.11
C LEU A 11 15.19 -14.67 -2.83
N GLY A 12 16.45 -15.06 -2.60
CA GLY A 12 17.25 -14.54 -1.49
C GLY A 12 17.39 -13.01 -1.54
N LEU A 13 17.66 -12.45 -2.72
CA LEU A 13 17.74 -10.99 -2.92
C LEU A 13 16.40 -10.30 -2.63
N VAL A 14 15.28 -10.87 -3.10
CA VAL A 14 13.94 -10.34 -2.83
C VAL A 14 13.67 -10.34 -1.32
N ALA A 15 13.98 -11.44 -0.62
CA ALA A 15 13.80 -11.54 0.83
C ALA A 15 14.63 -10.49 1.59
N VAL A 16 15.87 -10.23 1.17
CA VAL A 16 16.71 -9.16 1.74
C VAL A 16 16.10 -7.78 1.50
N CYS A 17 15.60 -7.52 0.29
CA CYS A 17 14.93 -6.26 -0.05
C CYS A 17 13.70 -6.02 0.84
N LEU A 18 12.83 -7.03 0.95
CA LEU A 18 11.63 -6.96 1.79
C LEU A 18 11.97 -6.72 3.26
N ARG A 19 12.98 -7.42 3.79
CA ARG A 19 13.44 -7.21 5.17
C ARG A 19 13.95 -5.80 5.39
N ARG A 20 14.72 -5.25 4.44
CA ARG A 20 15.23 -3.88 4.54
C ARG A 20 14.09 -2.86 4.49
N MET A 21 13.10 -3.07 3.63
CA MET A 21 11.93 -2.19 3.58
C MET A 21 11.07 -2.28 4.85
N ALA A 22 10.91 -3.47 5.43
CA ALA A 22 10.22 -3.64 6.71
C ALA A 22 10.93 -2.90 7.85
N LEU A 23 12.26 -2.88 7.86
CA LEU A 23 13.03 -2.09 8.82
C LEU A 23 12.85 -0.59 8.61
N TYR A 24 12.72 -0.12 7.36
CA TYR A 24 12.45 1.28 7.09
C TYR A 24 11.04 1.70 7.49
N ASP A 25 10.05 0.84 7.29
CA ASP A 25 8.68 1.05 7.78
C ASP A 25 8.65 1.20 9.31
N GLN A 26 9.37 0.35 10.04
CA GLN A 26 9.47 0.46 11.49
C GLN A 26 10.12 1.76 11.97
N ALA A 27 11.03 2.35 11.18
CA ALA A 27 11.71 3.58 11.55
C ALA A 27 10.96 4.86 11.16
N PHE A 28 10.33 4.89 9.98
CA PHE A 28 9.76 6.12 9.41
C PHE A 28 8.28 6.04 9.03
N GLY A 29 7.66 4.85 9.13
CA GLY A 29 6.30 4.63 8.64
C GLY A 29 6.20 4.23 7.18
N LEU A 30 4.98 3.83 6.81
CA LEU A 30 4.68 3.31 5.50
C LEU A 30 4.38 4.46 4.56
N THR A 31 4.98 4.44 3.38
CA THR A 31 4.68 5.39 2.31
C THR A 31 4.19 4.65 1.07
N MET A 32 3.50 5.34 0.17
CA MET A 32 3.04 4.82 -1.12
C MET A 32 4.20 4.25 -1.95
N LEU A 33 5.37 4.90 -1.92
CA LEU A 33 6.56 4.39 -2.61
C LEU A 33 7.03 3.06 -2.04
N ARG A 34 7.09 2.93 -0.71
CA ARG A 34 7.51 1.67 -0.05
C ARG A 34 6.49 0.56 -0.25
N LEU A 35 5.20 0.88 -0.18
CA LEU A 35 4.13 -0.06 -0.47
C LEU A 35 4.21 -0.57 -1.92
N ALA A 36 4.42 0.33 -2.89
CA ALA A 36 4.61 -0.04 -4.28
C ALA A 36 5.82 -0.95 -4.48
N VAL A 37 6.95 -0.64 -3.83
CA VAL A 37 8.15 -1.49 -3.85
C VAL A 37 7.86 -2.86 -3.22
N LEU A 38 7.14 -2.94 -2.10
CA LEU A 38 6.72 -4.20 -1.48
C LEU A 38 5.85 -5.03 -2.43
N ALA A 39 4.88 -4.40 -3.09
CA ALA A 39 3.98 -5.07 -4.03
C ALA A 39 4.76 -5.64 -5.22
N VAL A 40 5.63 -4.84 -5.85
CA VAL A 40 6.44 -5.27 -7.00
C VAL A 40 7.45 -6.34 -6.60
N ALA A 41 8.12 -6.19 -5.45
CA ALA A 41 9.06 -7.20 -4.95
C ALA A 41 8.35 -8.53 -4.64
N SER A 42 7.16 -8.48 -4.04
CA SER A 42 6.35 -9.66 -3.78
C SER A 42 5.92 -10.34 -5.08
N TRP A 43 5.50 -9.56 -6.08
CA TRP A 43 5.16 -10.07 -7.41
C TRP A 43 6.34 -10.80 -8.06
N LEU A 44 7.52 -10.16 -8.08
CA LEU A 44 8.75 -10.78 -8.58
C LEU A 44 9.09 -12.05 -7.82
N GLY A 45 8.91 -12.05 -6.49
CA GLY A 45 9.05 -13.25 -5.66
C GLY A 45 8.16 -14.40 -6.13
N VAL A 46 6.87 -14.13 -6.38
CA VAL A 46 5.94 -15.14 -6.90
C VAL A 46 6.38 -15.65 -8.28
N LEU A 47 6.77 -14.76 -9.19
CA LEU A 47 7.28 -15.16 -10.51
C LEU A 47 8.51 -16.07 -10.40
N LEU A 48 9.45 -15.73 -9.52
CA LEU A 48 10.64 -16.54 -9.27
C LEU A 48 10.30 -17.91 -8.67
N VAL A 49 9.31 -17.99 -7.78
CA VAL A 49 8.80 -19.27 -7.26
C VAL A 49 8.21 -20.11 -8.39
N LEU A 50 7.37 -19.53 -9.26
CA LEU A 50 6.80 -20.24 -10.40
C LEU A 50 7.89 -20.79 -11.33
N ILE A 51 8.93 -19.99 -11.60
CA ILE A 51 10.10 -20.40 -12.40
C ILE A 51 10.89 -21.51 -11.70
N ALA A 52 11.11 -21.41 -10.38
CA ALA A 52 11.80 -22.46 -9.62
C ALA A 52 11.04 -23.79 -9.69
N VAL A 53 9.71 -23.76 -9.50
CA VAL A 53 8.83 -24.94 -9.62
C VAL A 53 8.88 -25.53 -11.02
N ARG A 54 8.88 -24.70 -12.07
CA ARG A 54 9.05 -25.16 -13.46
C ARG A 54 10.38 -25.87 -13.66
N ASN A 55 11.48 -25.28 -13.19
CA ASN A 55 12.82 -25.85 -13.34
C ASN A 55 13.01 -27.17 -12.58
N LEU A 56 12.21 -27.41 -11.53
CA LEU A 56 12.18 -28.67 -10.78
C LEU A 56 11.35 -29.76 -11.48
N ARG A 57 10.55 -29.42 -12.51
CA ARG A 57 9.70 -30.37 -13.26
C ARG A 57 10.28 -30.62 -14.67
N PRO A 58 11.18 -31.61 -14.85
CA PRO A 58 11.86 -31.87 -16.12
C PRO A 58 10.95 -32.34 -17.28
N ASN A 59 9.76 -32.89 -17.00
CA ASN A 59 8.86 -33.49 -18.01
C ASN A 59 7.48 -32.83 -18.11
N GLY A 60 7.25 -31.69 -17.45
CA GLY A 60 5.94 -31.02 -17.46
C GLY A 60 5.83 -30.00 -18.59
N GLU A 61 4.68 -29.96 -19.29
CA GLU A 61 4.36 -28.87 -20.23
C GLU A 61 4.56 -27.52 -19.53
N SER A 62 5.25 -26.59 -20.18
CA SER A 62 5.55 -25.27 -19.59
C SER A 62 4.48 -24.21 -19.86
N SER A 63 3.42 -24.55 -20.61
CA SER A 63 2.38 -23.61 -21.02
C SER A 63 1.65 -22.96 -19.83
N TRP A 64 1.56 -23.65 -18.68
CA TRP A 64 0.90 -23.14 -17.48
C TRP A 64 1.62 -21.95 -16.83
N VAL A 65 2.93 -21.81 -17.01
CA VAL A 65 3.71 -20.75 -16.34
C VAL A 65 3.30 -19.37 -16.84
N LEU A 66 3.06 -19.25 -18.16
CA LEU A 66 2.63 -17.98 -18.76
C LEU A 66 1.21 -17.60 -18.31
N GLY A 67 0.33 -18.60 -18.20
CA GLY A 67 -1.02 -18.42 -17.66
C GLY A 67 -0.99 -18.02 -16.19
N ALA A 68 -0.17 -18.70 -15.37
CA ALA A 68 0.00 -18.40 -13.95
C ALA A 68 0.58 -17.00 -13.73
N SER A 69 1.57 -16.56 -14.51
CA SER A 69 2.12 -15.21 -14.41
C SER A 69 1.08 -14.13 -14.74
N GLY A 70 0.25 -14.36 -15.76
CA GLY A 70 -0.84 -13.46 -16.12
C GLY A 70 -1.91 -13.39 -15.03
N ALA A 71 -2.30 -14.53 -14.46
CA ALA A 71 -3.26 -14.59 -13.36
C ALA A 71 -2.76 -13.85 -12.10
N VAL A 72 -1.47 -13.98 -11.78
CA VAL A 72 -0.85 -13.25 -10.65
C VAL A 72 -0.84 -11.74 -10.92
N ALA A 73 -0.49 -11.31 -12.13
CA ALA A 73 -0.52 -9.89 -12.48
C ALA A 73 -1.94 -9.32 -12.37
N LEU A 74 -2.94 -10.04 -12.88
CA LEU A 74 -4.35 -9.64 -12.77
C LEU A 74 -4.80 -9.58 -11.30
N MET A 75 -4.42 -10.56 -10.49
CA MET A 75 -4.74 -10.58 -9.05
C MET A 75 -4.16 -9.35 -8.33
N ILE A 76 -2.93 -8.94 -8.65
CA ILE A 76 -2.31 -7.75 -8.05
C ILE A 76 -3.05 -6.47 -8.44
N VAL A 77 -3.44 -6.33 -9.71
CA VAL A 77 -4.22 -5.17 -10.16
C VAL A 77 -5.57 -5.13 -9.47
N LEU A 78 -6.27 -6.26 -9.41
CA LEU A 78 -7.56 -6.36 -8.71
C LEU A 78 -7.41 -6.06 -7.21
N ALA A 79 -6.35 -6.57 -6.58
CA ALA A 79 -6.09 -6.29 -5.17
C ALA A 79 -5.79 -4.81 -4.93
N ALA A 80 -5.03 -4.16 -5.82
CA ALA A 80 -4.76 -2.73 -5.73
C ALA A 80 -6.03 -1.89 -5.87
N ASP A 81 -6.93 -2.27 -6.78
CA ASP A 81 -8.22 -1.60 -6.97
C ASP A 81 -9.15 -1.78 -5.75
N LEU A 82 -9.18 -2.99 -5.16
CA LEU A 82 -10.08 -3.31 -4.04
C LEU A 82 -9.61 -2.76 -2.69
N LEU A 83 -8.29 -2.70 -2.45
CA LEU A 83 -7.76 -2.45 -1.11
C LEU A 83 -7.66 -0.97 -0.75
N ASP A 84 -7.82 -0.07 -1.73
CA ASP A 84 -7.56 1.37 -1.60
C ASP A 84 -6.19 1.61 -0.94
N PRO A 85 -5.09 1.65 -1.73
CA PRO A 85 -3.74 1.65 -1.19
C PRO A 85 -3.47 2.86 -0.27
N GLU A 86 -4.11 3.99 -0.52
CA GLU A 86 -3.99 5.17 0.34
C GLU A 86 -4.68 4.94 1.68
N ALA A 87 -5.90 4.40 1.68
CA ALA A 87 -6.59 4.03 2.92
C ALA A 87 -5.83 2.97 3.73
N PHE A 88 -5.15 2.02 3.06
CA PHE A 88 -4.29 1.05 3.73
C PHE A 88 -3.08 1.71 4.42
N VAL A 89 -2.40 2.63 3.72
CA VAL A 89 -1.26 3.38 4.28
C VAL A 89 -1.68 4.20 5.49
N VAL A 90 -2.85 4.86 5.43
CA VAL A 90 -3.41 5.63 6.55
C VAL A 90 -3.62 4.72 7.77
N ARG A 91 -4.39 3.63 7.63
CA ARG A 91 -4.69 2.70 8.73
C ARG A 91 -3.42 2.12 9.36
N HIS A 92 -2.46 1.65 8.55
CA HIS A 92 -1.22 1.07 9.06
C HIS A 92 -0.39 2.06 9.88
N ASN A 93 -0.28 3.32 9.43
CA ASN A 93 0.46 4.33 10.18
C ASN A 93 -0.25 4.75 11.47
N LEU A 94 -1.58 4.76 11.47
CA LEU A 94 -2.38 5.05 12.66
C LEU A 94 -2.30 3.94 13.71
N ASP A 95 -2.37 2.67 13.29
CA ASP A 95 -2.16 1.52 14.18
C ASP A 95 -0.76 1.57 14.81
N ARG A 96 0.26 1.97 14.05
CA ARG A 96 1.61 2.19 14.57
C ARG A 96 1.68 3.36 15.55
N ALA A 97 0.97 4.46 15.28
CA ALA A 97 0.90 5.59 16.19
C ALA A 97 0.22 5.22 17.52
N ALA A 98 -0.83 4.40 17.47
CA ALA A 98 -1.48 3.86 18.66
C ALA A 98 -0.54 2.97 19.49
N ALA A 99 0.41 2.29 18.84
CA ALA A 99 1.48 1.52 19.49
C ALA A 99 2.66 2.39 20.00
N GLY A 100 2.58 3.72 19.90
CA GLY A 100 3.58 4.66 20.41
C GLY A 100 4.66 5.04 19.40
N ALA A 101 4.50 4.72 18.11
CA ALA A 101 5.39 5.22 17.06
C ALA A 101 5.08 6.67 16.68
N GLU A 102 6.06 7.37 16.13
CA GLU A 102 5.89 8.74 15.63
C GLU A 102 5.03 8.75 14.35
N LEU A 103 4.03 9.63 14.31
CA LEU A 103 3.11 9.78 13.18
C LEU A 103 3.53 10.96 12.30
N ASP A 104 3.82 10.71 11.03
CA ASP A 104 4.14 11.76 10.07
C ASP A 104 2.85 12.38 9.51
N ALA A 105 2.35 13.41 10.19
CA ALA A 105 1.18 14.17 9.79
C ALA A 105 1.40 14.95 8.48
N SER A 106 2.65 15.33 8.19
CA SER A 106 2.97 16.07 6.97
C SER A 106 2.84 15.19 5.73
N TYR A 107 3.29 13.93 5.83
CA TYR A 107 3.08 12.93 4.79
C TYR A 107 1.60 12.62 4.57
N LEU A 108 0.81 12.48 5.64
CA LEU A 108 -0.64 12.26 5.52
C LEU A 108 -1.38 13.44 4.87
N ALA A 109 -0.86 14.66 5.01
CA ALA A 109 -1.41 15.87 4.36
C ALA A 109 -1.09 15.94 2.86
N GLU A 110 -0.04 15.27 2.40
CA GLU A 110 0.34 15.18 0.99
C GLU A 110 -0.45 14.09 0.22
N LEU A 111 -1.15 13.21 0.94
CA LEU A 111 -1.99 12.16 0.35
C LEU A 111 -3.20 12.75 -0.39
N SER A 112 -3.71 12.00 -1.37
CA SER A 112 -4.82 12.44 -2.21
C SER A 112 -6.14 12.45 -1.43
N ASP A 113 -7.19 12.95 -2.08
CA ASP A 113 -8.54 12.99 -1.50
C ASP A 113 -9.09 11.58 -1.18
N ASP A 114 -8.54 10.52 -1.77
CA ASP A 114 -8.91 9.11 -1.53
C ASP A 114 -8.56 8.66 -0.10
N ALA A 115 -7.59 9.32 0.54
CA ALA A 115 -7.19 9.05 1.93
C ALA A 115 -8.15 9.61 2.98
N LEU A 116 -8.99 10.59 2.61
CA LEU A 116 -9.84 11.33 3.55
C LEU A 116 -10.86 10.48 4.31
N PRO A 117 -11.56 9.50 3.70
CA PRO A 117 -12.48 8.64 4.43
C PRO A 117 -11.78 7.85 5.53
N ALA A 118 -10.53 7.42 5.29
CA ALA A 118 -9.74 6.71 6.30
C ALA A 118 -9.29 7.64 7.44
N ILE A 119 -8.90 8.87 7.11
CA ILE A 119 -8.58 9.93 8.09
C ILE A 119 -9.81 10.32 8.92
N ALA A 120 -10.98 10.43 8.29
CA ALA A 120 -12.24 10.73 8.94
C ALA A 120 -12.66 9.63 9.91
N ALA A 121 -12.58 8.37 9.49
CA ALA A 121 -12.86 7.21 10.35
C ALA A 121 -11.93 7.16 11.57
N ALA A 122 -10.67 7.54 11.40
CA ALA A 122 -9.68 7.63 12.47
C ALA A 122 -10.00 8.73 13.51
N LEU A 123 -10.58 9.84 13.07
CA LEU A 123 -11.01 10.93 13.96
C LEU A 123 -12.26 10.56 14.79
N ASP A 124 -13.13 9.71 14.25
CA ASP A 124 -14.30 9.19 14.98
C ASP A 124 -13.91 8.07 15.98
N ASP A 125 -12.70 7.50 15.89
CA ASP A 125 -12.22 6.43 16.76
C ASP A 125 -11.53 6.96 18.05
N PRO A 126 -12.08 6.66 19.25
CA PRO A 126 -11.48 7.10 20.52
C PRO A 126 -10.12 6.45 20.81
N LEU A 127 -9.81 5.29 20.21
CA LEU A 127 -8.49 4.65 20.34
C LEU A 127 -7.38 5.50 19.71
N GLN A 128 -7.74 6.37 18.77
CA GLN A 128 -6.81 7.19 18.00
C GLN A 128 -6.79 8.65 18.46
N ALA A 129 -7.33 8.94 19.65
CA ALA A 129 -7.39 10.30 20.22
C ALA A 129 -6.03 11.03 20.25
N ALA A 130 -4.92 10.29 20.42
CA ALA A 130 -3.57 10.85 20.37
C ALA A 130 -3.17 11.38 18.98
N ALA A 131 -3.77 10.84 17.90
CA ALA A 131 -3.51 11.25 16.52
C ALA A 131 -4.45 12.37 16.02
N HIS A 132 -5.49 12.76 16.79
CA HIS A 132 -6.51 13.72 16.35
C HIS A 132 -5.94 15.12 16.03
N GLY A 133 -5.01 15.62 16.84
CA GLY A 133 -4.33 16.90 16.61
C GLY A 133 -3.65 16.97 15.23
N PRO A 134 -2.71 16.05 14.92
CA PRO A 134 -2.05 16.01 13.63
C PRO A 134 -3.00 15.73 12.44
N LEU A 135 -4.02 14.87 12.61
CA LEU A 135 -4.99 14.55 11.56
C LEU A 135 -5.83 15.77 11.13
N ARG A 136 -6.16 16.67 12.06
CA ARG A 136 -6.89 17.90 11.74
C ARG A 136 -6.10 18.87 10.85
N VAL A 137 -4.77 18.87 10.96
CA VAL A 137 -3.89 19.67 10.09
C VAL A 137 -3.86 19.06 8.69
N ALA A 138 -3.77 17.73 8.60
CA ALA A 138 -3.77 17.01 7.33
C ALA A 138 -5.09 17.13 6.54
N LEU A 139 -6.22 17.32 7.23
CA LEU A 139 -7.52 17.52 6.60
C LEU A 139 -7.65 18.81 5.76
N GLY A 140 -6.79 19.82 6.00
CA GLY A 140 -6.76 21.05 5.21
C GLY A 140 -8.07 21.85 5.24
N CYS A 141 -8.71 21.94 6.42
CA CYS A 141 -9.93 22.73 6.61
C CYS A 141 -9.71 24.19 6.17
N GLY A 142 -10.16 24.56 4.97
CA GLY A 142 -10.04 25.92 4.41
C GLY A 142 -9.53 26.03 2.97
N ASP A 143 -9.14 24.93 2.30
CA ASP A 143 -8.70 24.96 0.89
C ASP A 143 -9.82 24.48 -0.05
N ASP A 144 -10.45 25.43 -0.75
CA ASP A 144 -11.46 25.19 -1.79
C ASP A 144 -10.76 24.64 -3.05
N ARG A 145 -10.34 23.38 -3.03
CA ARG A 145 -9.77 22.71 -4.20
C ARG A 145 -10.86 22.40 -5.21
N ILE A 146 -11.19 23.39 -6.05
CA ILE A 146 -12.07 23.25 -7.20
C ILE A 146 -11.30 22.52 -8.31
N GLY A 147 -11.25 21.19 -8.23
CA GLY A 147 -10.72 20.33 -9.29
C GLY A 147 -11.78 19.99 -10.32
N VAL A 148 -11.41 19.94 -11.60
CA VAL A 148 -12.26 19.58 -12.76
C VAL A 148 -12.82 18.14 -12.75
N ALA A 149 -12.72 17.43 -11.63
CA ALA A 149 -13.03 16.01 -11.49
C ALA A 149 -14.27 15.75 -10.61
N ARG A 150 -15.40 16.43 -10.88
CA ARG A 150 -16.70 16.08 -10.26
C ARG A 150 -17.23 14.70 -10.65
N LEU A 151 -16.62 14.07 -11.65
CA LEU A 151 -16.89 12.69 -12.06
C LEU A 151 -16.04 11.66 -11.29
N ASN A 152 -15.10 12.10 -10.44
CA ASN A 152 -14.37 11.20 -9.57
C ASN A 152 -15.15 10.99 -8.27
N LEU A 153 -15.55 9.74 -8.04
CA LEU A 153 -16.32 9.33 -6.86
C LEU A 153 -15.55 9.54 -5.56
N ALA A 154 -14.22 9.45 -5.59
CA ALA A 154 -13.40 9.64 -4.41
C ALA A 154 -13.35 11.13 -3.98
N VAL A 155 -13.23 12.05 -4.94
CA VAL A 155 -13.34 13.51 -4.70
C VAL A 155 -14.70 13.89 -4.13
N ALA A 156 -15.78 13.25 -4.59
CA ALA A 156 -17.12 13.47 -4.05
C ALA A 156 -17.27 13.00 -2.59
N ARG A 157 -16.69 11.84 -2.23
CA ARG A 157 -16.68 11.32 -0.86
C ARG A 157 -15.83 12.19 0.07
N ALA A 158 -14.65 12.58 -0.39
CA ALA A 158 -13.74 13.49 0.27
C ALA A 158 -14.38 14.82 0.66
N ALA A 159 -15.09 15.45 -0.28
CA ALA A 159 -15.79 16.71 -0.04
C ALA A 159 -16.89 16.58 1.03
N ALA A 160 -17.62 15.46 1.05
CA ALA A 160 -18.66 15.20 2.04
C ALA A 160 -18.07 15.05 3.46
N GLU A 161 -16.94 14.34 3.60
CA GLU A 161 -16.28 14.16 4.90
C GLU A 161 -15.64 15.46 5.40
N ARG A 162 -14.99 16.23 4.52
CA ARG A 162 -14.47 17.57 4.88
C ARG A 162 -15.59 18.48 5.38
N ALA A 163 -16.75 18.50 4.73
CA ALA A 163 -17.90 19.30 5.17
C ALA A 163 -18.47 18.89 6.54
N ARG A 164 -18.27 17.63 6.97
CA ARG A 164 -18.70 17.14 8.29
C ARG A 164 -17.69 17.49 9.39
N LEU A 165 -16.40 17.41 9.10
CA LEU A 165 -15.31 17.46 10.10
C LEU A 165 -14.64 18.83 10.23
N CYS A 166 -14.79 19.70 9.21
CA CYS A 166 -14.30 21.07 9.19
C CYS A 166 -15.48 22.05 9.35
N PRO A 167 -15.75 22.59 10.55
CA PRO A 167 -16.72 23.67 10.75
C PRO A 167 -16.22 25.02 10.20
#